data_AF-A0A640XJH0-F1
#
_entry.id   AF-A0A640XJH0-F1
#
_cell.length_a   1.000
_cell.length_b   1.000
_cell.length_c   1.000
_cell.angle_alpha   90.00
_cell.angle_beta   90.00
_cell.angle_gamma   90.00
#
_symmetry.space_group_name_H-M   'P 1'
#
loop_
_entity.id
_entity.type
_entity.pdbx_description
1 polymer ?
#
loop_
_entity_poly.entity_id
_entity_poly.type
_entity_poly.pdbx_seq_one_letter_code
_entity_poly.pdbx_strand_id
1 'polypeptide(L)'
;MKKIICVLIGLLVIALNKPLLAKTGLPGLVRSGQYSKGILHSIIQPDFIQQSLDSIYNVGPYPLYTPELTPGEGREIIQGYCDLCHSVTYITMQPPLPAATWEDEVYKMINTYGALIPEDEIKKVITYLQAHYTPETRNQ
;
A
#
# COMPACT_ATOMS: atom_id res chain seq x y z
N MET A 1 -66.27 8.75 2.57
CA MET A 1 -65.14 9.72 2.58
C MET A 1 -63.94 9.23 3.39
N LYS A 2 -64.11 8.76 4.64
CA LYS A 2 -62.99 8.31 5.52
C LYS A 2 -62.18 7.11 4.97
N LYS A 3 -62.83 6.15 4.30
CA LYS A 3 -62.17 4.96 3.71
C LYS A 3 -61.30 5.27 2.48
N ILE A 4 -61.70 6.26 1.67
CA ILE A 4 -60.95 6.68 0.47
C ILE A 4 -59.69 7.45 0.87
N ILE A 5 -59.77 8.25 1.93
CA ILE A 5 -58.63 8.99 2.49
C ILE A 5 -57.57 8.02 3.06
N CYS A 6 -57.97 6.95 3.75
CA CYS A 6 -57.01 5.96 4.27
C CYS A 6 -56.31 5.15 3.17
N VAL A 7 -57.00 4.83 2.07
CA VAL A 7 -56.39 4.12 0.92
C VAL A 7 -55.42 5.04 0.17
N LEU A 8 -55.76 6.31 0.01
CA LEU A 8 -54.86 7.29 -0.61
C LEU A 8 -53.62 7.57 0.24
N ILE A 9 -53.76 7.64 1.57
CA ILE A 9 -52.61 7.80 2.48
C ILE A 9 -51.74 6.54 2.48
N GLY A 10 -52.33 5.34 2.46
CA GLY A 10 -51.57 4.08 2.37
C GLY A 10 -50.79 3.94 1.05
N LEU A 11 -51.42 4.29 -0.08
CA LEU A 11 -50.74 4.33 -1.39
C LEU A 11 -49.67 5.41 -1.46
N LEU A 12 -49.88 6.57 -0.82
CA LEU A 12 -48.90 7.64 -0.76
C LEU A 12 -47.67 7.23 0.08
N VAL A 13 -47.86 6.52 1.20
CA VAL A 13 -46.74 6.02 2.04
C VAL A 13 -45.95 4.93 1.31
N ILE A 14 -46.60 4.06 0.54
CA ILE A 14 -45.91 3.02 -0.27
C ILE A 14 -45.16 3.66 -1.46
N ALA A 15 -45.71 4.70 -2.09
CA ALA A 15 -45.05 5.43 -3.17
C ALA A 15 -43.88 6.31 -2.70
N LEU A 16 -43.91 6.79 -1.45
CA LEU A 16 -42.84 7.58 -0.84
C LEU A 16 -41.73 6.72 -0.23
N ASN A 17 -42.00 5.47 0.12
CA ASN A 17 -40.98 4.52 0.60
C ASN A 17 -40.25 3.89 -0.59
N LYS A 18 -39.41 4.69 -1.25
CA LYS A 18 -38.42 4.13 -2.19
C LYS A 18 -37.56 3.15 -1.38
N PRO A 19 -37.43 1.86 -1.76
CA PRO A 19 -36.40 1.03 -1.18
C PRO A 19 -35.11 1.71 -1.57
N LEU A 20 -34.45 2.33 -0.59
CA LEU A 20 -33.12 2.87 -0.75
C LEU A 20 -32.20 1.65 -0.85
N LEU A 21 -32.23 0.99 -2.01
CA LEU A 21 -31.11 0.18 -2.45
C LEU A 21 -29.97 1.18 -2.53
N ALA A 22 -29.19 1.24 -1.44
CA ALA A 22 -27.96 2.00 -1.37
C ALA A 22 -27.04 1.42 -2.44
N LYS A 23 -27.20 1.90 -3.67
CA LYS A 23 -26.27 1.66 -4.74
C LYS A 23 -25.08 2.53 -4.37
N THR A 24 -24.15 1.93 -3.65
CA THR A 24 -22.92 2.56 -3.24
C THR A 24 -22.25 3.06 -4.51
N GLY A 25 -22.11 4.37 -4.65
CA GLY A 25 -21.47 5.02 -5.80
C GLY A 25 -19.95 4.81 -5.83
N LEU A 26 -19.44 3.87 -5.03
CA LEU A 26 -18.03 3.55 -4.93
C LEU A 26 -17.71 2.48 -5.98
N PRO A 27 -16.93 2.83 -7.02
CA PRO A 27 -16.63 1.89 -8.08
C PRO A 27 -15.95 0.65 -7.49
N GLY A 28 -16.69 -0.45 -7.56
CA GLY A 28 -16.20 -1.78 -7.24
C GLY A 28 -16.61 -2.41 -5.92
N LEU A 29 -17.30 -1.67 -5.06
CA LEU A 29 -17.82 -2.25 -3.83
C LEU A 29 -18.97 -3.22 -4.18
N VAL A 30 -18.78 -4.52 -3.93
CA VAL A 30 -19.78 -5.57 -4.28
C VAL A 30 -20.79 -5.74 -3.15
N ARG A 31 -20.34 -5.67 -1.89
CA ARG A 31 -21.17 -5.72 -0.66
C ARG A 31 -20.37 -5.22 0.55
N SER A 32 -21.05 -4.76 1.61
CA SER A 32 -20.47 -4.54 2.94
C SER A 32 -19.47 -5.65 3.32
N GLY A 33 -18.18 -5.42 3.23
CA GLY A 33 -17.16 -6.39 3.62
C GLY A 33 -16.47 -7.07 2.46
N GLN A 34 -16.86 -6.78 1.22
CA GLN A 34 -16.48 -7.52 0.02
C GLN A 34 -16.41 -6.60 -1.20
N TYR A 35 -15.23 -6.50 -1.78
CA TYR A 35 -15.03 -5.88 -3.06
C TYR A 35 -14.19 -6.83 -3.97
N SER A 36 -14.24 -6.67 -5.31
CA SER A 36 -13.79 -7.68 -6.29
C SER A 36 -12.45 -7.38 -6.97
N LYS A 37 -11.66 -8.42 -7.29
CA LYS A 37 -10.43 -8.33 -8.10
C LYS A 37 -10.66 -7.86 -9.55
N GLY A 38 -9.80 -7.00 -10.08
CA GLY A 38 -9.83 -6.44 -11.44
C GLY A 38 -8.49 -5.81 -11.82
N ILE A 39 -8.28 -5.56 -13.13
CA ILE A 39 -7.14 -4.86 -13.79
C ILE A 39 -6.41 -3.92 -12.83
N LEU A 40 -5.14 -4.14 -12.48
CA LEU A 40 -4.36 -3.33 -11.52
C LEU A 40 -4.74 -1.82 -11.61
N HIS A 41 -5.46 -1.33 -10.58
CA HIS A 41 -6.53 -0.30 -10.57
C HIS A 41 -8.00 -0.78 -10.51
N SER A 42 -8.25 -2.07 -10.29
CA SER A 42 -9.62 -2.58 -10.13
C SER A 42 -9.68 -3.83 -9.27
N ILE A 43 -8.70 -4.07 -8.38
CA ILE A 43 -8.92 -4.95 -7.23
C ILE A 43 -9.54 -4.12 -6.16
N ILE A 44 -10.83 -4.28 -6.06
CA ILE A 44 -11.60 -3.71 -5.03
C ILE A 44 -11.36 -4.66 -3.83
N GLN A 45 -11.09 -4.08 -2.65
CA GLN A 45 -10.68 -4.72 -1.38
C GLN A 45 -11.80 -5.61 -0.76
N PRO A 46 -11.84 -6.13 0.47
CA PRO A 46 -13.11 -6.51 1.17
C PRO A 46 -13.45 -5.40 2.19
N ASP A 47 -14.69 -4.89 2.38
CA ASP A 47 -14.89 -3.85 3.43
C ASP A 47 -14.32 -4.37 4.73
N PHE A 48 -13.79 -3.41 5.45
CA PHE A 48 -13.52 -3.53 6.85
C PHE A 48 -14.60 -4.38 7.52
N ILE A 49 -14.17 -5.48 8.17
CA ILE A 49 -14.87 -5.94 9.36
C ILE A 49 -15.05 -4.67 10.18
N GLN A 50 -16.30 -4.28 10.40
CA GLN A 50 -16.63 -3.10 11.19
C GLN A 50 -16.19 -3.43 12.60
N GLN A 51 -14.93 -3.12 12.90
CA GLN A 51 -14.37 -3.11 14.24
C GLN A 51 -15.37 -2.33 15.07
N SER A 52 -15.82 -2.92 16.17
CA SER A 52 -16.84 -2.29 17.02
C SER A 52 -16.46 -0.82 17.26
N LEU A 53 -17.41 0.06 17.01
CA LEU A 53 -17.27 1.52 17.09
C LEU A 53 -16.99 2.03 18.51
N ASP A 54 -16.74 1.12 19.45
CA ASP A 54 -16.28 1.43 20.80
C ASP A 54 -14.76 1.71 20.85
N SER A 55 -14.08 1.56 19.71
CA SER A 55 -12.68 1.98 19.56
C SER A 55 -12.63 3.50 19.39
N ILE A 56 -12.20 4.22 20.43
CA ILE A 56 -11.98 5.69 20.41
C ILE A 56 -10.92 6.08 19.34
N TYR A 57 -10.12 5.12 18.86
CA TYR A 57 -9.09 5.32 17.85
C TYR A 57 -9.31 4.39 16.65
N ASN A 58 -9.41 4.97 15.46
CA ASN A 58 -9.38 4.27 14.17
C ASN A 58 -8.01 4.49 13.51
N VAL A 59 -7.32 3.41 13.13
CA VAL A 59 -6.11 3.48 12.29
C VAL A 59 -6.53 3.22 10.84
N GLY A 60 -6.28 4.21 9.97
CA GLY A 60 -6.51 4.05 8.53
C GLY A 60 -5.71 2.88 7.94
N PRO A 61 -6.03 2.41 6.72
CA PRO A 61 -5.29 1.33 6.08
C PRO A 61 -3.81 1.70 5.97
N TYR A 62 -2.94 0.81 6.44
CA TYR A 62 -1.49 1.01 6.36
C TYR A 62 -1.06 1.13 4.90
N PRO A 63 -0.22 2.13 4.55
CA PRO A 63 0.35 2.21 3.22
C PRO A 63 1.31 1.02 3.04
N LEU A 64 0.84 -0.02 2.36
CA LEU A 64 1.64 -1.20 2.02
C LEU A 64 2.52 -0.96 0.78
N TYR A 65 2.68 0.28 0.33
CA TYR A 65 3.40 0.56 -0.90
C TYR A 65 4.89 0.75 -0.60
N THR A 66 5.71 -0.07 -1.24
CA THR A 66 7.17 0.08 -1.26
C THR A 66 7.51 1.27 -2.16
N PRO A 67 8.12 2.36 -1.65
CA PRO A 67 8.52 3.48 -2.49
C PRO A 67 9.47 3.03 -3.59
N GLU A 68 9.33 3.61 -4.79
CA GLU A 68 10.25 3.32 -5.87
C GLU A 68 11.66 3.84 -5.53
N LEU A 69 12.66 3.02 -5.86
CA LEU A 69 14.06 3.42 -5.76
C LEU A 69 14.40 4.48 -6.82
N THR A 70 15.30 5.42 -6.47
CA THR A 70 15.84 6.44 -7.38
C THR A 70 16.31 5.82 -8.69
N PRO A 71 15.83 6.28 -9.86
CA PRO A 71 16.31 5.78 -11.15
C PRO A 71 17.83 5.98 -11.31
N GLY A 72 18.54 4.94 -11.77
CA GLY A 72 19.99 4.99 -11.93
C GLY A 72 20.61 3.64 -12.26
N GLU A 73 21.87 3.65 -12.72
CA GLU A 73 22.63 2.45 -13.04
C GLU A 73 22.79 1.56 -11.79
N GLY A 74 22.34 0.30 -11.88
CA GLY A 74 22.40 -0.67 -10.78
C GLY A 74 21.13 -0.76 -9.94
N ARG A 75 20.09 0.03 -10.25
CA ARG A 75 18.75 -0.11 -9.63
C ARG A 75 18.20 -1.53 -9.76
N GLU A 76 18.32 -2.12 -10.95
CA GLU A 76 17.77 -3.44 -11.24
C GLU A 76 18.48 -4.53 -10.44
N ILE A 77 19.76 -4.34 -10.13
CA ILE A 77 20.55 -5.25 -9.29
C ILE A 77 20.02 -5.21 -7.84
N ILE A 78 19.73 -4.01 -7.31
CA ILE A 78 19.09 -3.87 -6.00
C ILE A 78 17.73 -4.58 -5.99
N GLN A 79 16.91 -4.39 -7.02
CA GLN A 79 15.60 -5.04 -7.11
C GLN A 79 15.70 -6.57 -7.24
N GLY A 80 16.75 -7.08 -7.87
CA GLY A 80 16.97 -8.51 -8.03
C GLY A 80 17.47 -9.22 -6.76
N TYR A 81 18.32 -8.57 -5.97
CA TYR A 81 18.99 -9.22 -4.82
C TYR A 81 18.50 -8.74 -3.45
N CYS A 82 18.16 -7.47 -3.31
CA CYS A 82 17.82 -6.88 -2.01
C CYS A 82 16.33 -7.03 -1.65
N ASP A 83 15.49 -7.46 -2.58
CA ASP A 83 14.06 -7.70 -2.36
C ASP A 83 13.74 -9.17 -1.99
N LEU A 84 14.75 -10.04 -1.93
CA LEU A 84 14.57 -11.47 -1.71
C LEU A 84 14.14 -11.84 -0.29
N CYS A 85 14.58 -11.06 0.71
CA CYS A 85 14.34 -11.34 2.12
C CYS A 85 13.42 -10.31 2.79
N HIS A 86 13.43 -9.07 2.32
CA HIS A 86 12.59 -7.98 2.79
C HIS A 86 12.35 -6.99 1.66
N SER A 87 11.33 -6.15 1.80
CA SER A 87 11.11 -5.06 0.85
C SER A 87 12.31 -4.10 0.77
N VAL A 88 12.60 -3.59 -0.41
CA VAL A 88 13.59 -2.50 -0.62
C VAL A 88 13.19 -1.17 0.03
N THR A 89 11.99 -1.07 0.63
CA THR A 89 11.52 0.11 1.40
C THR A 89 12.52 0.54 2.47
N TYR A 90 13.27 -0.39 3.08
CA TYR A 90 14.24 -0.01 4.10
C TYR A 90 15.33 0.93 3.57
N ILE A 91 15.69 0.86 2.30
CA ILE A 91 16.66 1.76 1.68
C ILE A 91 16.15 3.21 1.73
N THR A 92 14.87 3.41 1.38
CA THR A 92 14.24 4.74 1.37
C THR A 92 13.79 5.19 2.76
N MET A 93 13.68 4.30 3.74
CA MET A 93 13.36 4.67 5.12
C MET A 93 14.57 5.12 5.96
N GLN A 94 15.80 4.72 5.59
CA GLN A 94 16.98 5.21 6.30
C GLN A 94 17.11 6.73 6.15
N PRO A 95 17.67 7.45 7.14
CA PRO A 95 18.21 8.78 6.87
C PRO A 95 19.30 8.68 5.79
N PRO A 96 19.69 9.79 5.13
CA PRO A 96 20.87 9.80 4.29
C PRO A 96 22.10 9.31 5.08
N LEU A 97 22.66 8.17 4.70
CA LEU A 97 23.79 7.54 5.39
C LEU A 97 25.11 7.84 4.67
N PRO A 98 26.22 8.03 5.39
CA PRO A 98 27.53 8.16 4.76
C PRO A 98 27.86 6.97 3.85
N ALA A 99 28.67 7.20 2.83
CA ALA A 99 29.00 6.18 1.83
C ALA A 99 29.58 4.88 2.45
N ALA A 100 30.47 5.02 3.43
CA ALA A 100 31.04 3.88 4.16
C ALA A 100 29.97 3.10 4.95
N THR A 101 28.98 3.80 5.51
CA THR A 101 27.88 3.14 6.23
C THR A 101 27.01 2.32 5.29
N TRP A 102 26.75 2.78 4.05
CA TRP A 102 26.04 1.97 3.07
C TRP A 102 26.80 0.68 2.68
N GLU A 103 28.12 0.77 2.58
CA GLU A 103 28.97 -0.41 2.36
C GLU A 103 28.86 -1.40 3.52
N ASP A 104 28.95 -0.91 4.77
CA ASP A 104 28.76 -1.73 5.96
C ASP A 104 27.36 -2.40 6.00
N GLU A 105 26.32 -1.68 5.61
CA GLU A 105 24.95 -2.22 5.54
C GLU A 105 24.83 -3.37 4.52
N VAL A 106 25.44 -3.24 3.34
CA VAL A 106 25.47 -4.31 2.33
C VAL A 106 26.22 -5.53 2.87
N TYR A 107 27.40 -5.33 3.46
CA TYR A 107 28.16 -6.43 4.05
C TYR A 107 27.45 -7.06 5.25
N LYS A 108 26.67 -6.30 6.02
CA LYS A 108 25.81 -6.86 7.07
C LYS A 108 24.73 -7.77 6.48
N MET A 109 24.10 -7.39 5.36
CA MET A 109 23.14 -8.25 4.66
C MET A 109 23.78 -9.57 4.22
N ILE A 110 25.00 -9.52 3.70
CA ILE A 110 25.72 -10.71 3.22
C ILE A 110 26.19 -11.57 4.41
N ASN A 111 26.95 -10.99 5.33
CA ASN A 111 27.70 -11.74 6.35
C ASN A 111 26.84 -12.16 7.54
N THR A 112 25.87 -11.32 7.95
CA THR A 112 25.03 -11.58 9.12
C THR A 112 23.69 -12.19 8.72
N TYR A 113 23.08 -11.71 7.64
CA TYR A 113 21.75 -12.17 7.22
C TYR A 113 21.78 -13.17 6.06
N GLY A 114 22.94 -13.44 5.48
CA GLY A 114 23.12 -14.50 4.48
C GLY A 114 22.61 -14.15 3.08
N ALA A 115 22.55 -12.86 2.73
CA ALA A 115 22.15 -12.43 1.39
C ALA A 115 23.10 -13.01 0.32
N LEU A 116 22.52 -13.67 -0.67
CA LEU A 116 23.26 -14.32 -1.76
C LEU A 116 23.45 -13.34 -2.92
N ILE A 117 24.45 -12.46 -2.79
CA ILE A 117 24.84 -11.50 -3.84
C ILE A 117 26.15 -12.00 -4.48
N PRO A 118 26.21 -12.21 -5.80
CA PRO A 118 27.45 -12.57 -6.48
C PRO A 118 28.55 -11.54 -6.25
N GLU A 119 29.81 -11.99 -6.11
CA GLU A 119 30.94 -11.10 -5.78
C GLU A 119 31.13 -9.97 -6.79
N ASP A 120 30.83 -10.21 -8.07
CA ASP A 120 30.91 -9.24 -9.16
C ASP A 120 29.78 -8.18 -9.12
N GLU A 121 28.70 -8.46 -8.41
CA GLU A 121 27.55 -7.56 -8.26
C GLU A 121 27.59 -6.73 -6.96
N ILE A 122 28.31 -7.19 -5.92
CA ILE A 122 28.42 -6.49 -4.62
C ILE A 122 28.87 -5.03 -4.81
N LYS A 123 29.91 -4.82 -5.64
CA LYS A 123 30.44 -3.47 -5.87
C LYS A 123 29.41 -2.55 -6.55
N LYS A 124 28.58 -3.08 -7.45
CA LYS A 124 27.55 -2.30 -8.16
C LYS A 124 26.41 -1.91 -7.22
N VAL A 125 26.01 -2.83 -6.33
CA VAL A 125 25.05 -2.56 -5.25
C VAL A 125 25.54 -1.42 -4.36
N ILE A 126 26.78 -1.49 -3.87
CA ILE A 126 27.37 -0.46 -3.03
C ILE A 126 27.44 0.88 -3.79
N THR A 127 27.91 0.87 -5.03
CA THR A 127 28.05 2.07 -5.86
C THR A 127 26.71 2.77 -6.05
N TYR A 128 25.65 2.01 -6.36
CA TYR A 128 24.30 2.56 -6.52
C TYR A 128 23.80 3.22 -5.23
N LEU A 129 23.97 2.56 -4.08
CA LEU A 129 23.53 3.12 -2.80
C LEU A 129 24.27 4.43 -2.47
N GLN A 130 25.58 4.46 -2.71
CA GLN A 130 26.41 5.64 -2.50
C GLN A 130 26.10 6.80 -3.49
N ALA A 131 25.65 6.48 -4.70
CA ALA A 131 25.32 7.48 -5.71
C ALA A 131 23.95 8.15 -5.47
N HIS A 132 23.07 7.53 -4.68
CA HIS A 132 21.67 7.95 -4.59
C HIS A 132 21.12 8.17 -3.18
N TYR A 133 21.77 7.63 -2.13
CA TYR A 133 21.21 7.63 -0.77
C TYR A 133 22.15 8.19 0.31
N THR A 134 23.16 8.99 -0.07
CA THR A 134 24.06 9.68 0.86
C THR A 134 23.57 11.09 1.20
N PRO A 135 24.12 11.76 2.24
CA PRO A 135 23.78 13.15 2.55
C PRO A 135 23.92 14.11 1.37
N GLU A 136 24.86 13.86 0.45
CA GLU A 136 25.13 14.70 -0.71
C GLU A 136 24.20 14.42 -1.89
N THR A 137 23.67 13.20 -1.98
CA THR A 137 22.95 12.70 -3.15
C THR A 137 21.44 12.58 -2.93
N ARG A 138 21.01 12.51 -1.66
CA ARG A 138 19.61 12.39 -1.28
C ARG A 138 19.08 13.71 -0.73
N ASN A 139 18.44 14.49 -1.59
CA ASN A 139 17.65 15.65 -1.17
C ASN A 139 16.43 15.16 -0.39
N GLN A 140 16.37 15.48 0.91
CA GLN A 140 15.19 15.24 1.76
C GLN A 140 14.12 16.30 1.55
#